data_AF-M6FSJ4-F1
#
_entry.id   AF-M6FSJ4-F1
#
_cell.length_a   1.000
_cell.length_b   1.000
_cell.length_c   1.000
_cell.angle_alpha   90.00
_cell.angle_beta   90.00
_cell.angle_gamma   90.00
#
_symmetry.space_group_name_H-M   'P 1'
#
loop_
_entity.id
_entity.type
_entity.pdbx_description
1 polymer ?
#
loop_
_entity_poly.entity_id
_entity_poly.type
_entity_poly.pdbx_seq_one_letter_code
_entity_poly.pdbx_strand_id
1 'polypeptide(L)'
;MILVNFENEKEISLPDNSAPQSLLEISLTSGIPHTNACGGNARCSTCRVLVLENSSNLSPPEQKEKDLSQKKGFPKSVRLACQAKVLGDIRVRRIVLDDEDYNLTIPGSATISGEEKEIAILFSDIRDFTIFSESHLPYDVIHILNRYFYKMGDVVLKHGGKIDKYIGDGLMALFGVDGGSPQEICLSALCAAKEMELELYSLNEYLKSHFHTVFRIGIGVHYGNCILGQLGHPANMSYTAIGDSVNMTSRIESKTKKSGVPVLISEPVYEQVKERVLKGKVFSAQLKGKTGNHKLYEIREILKKTGANAWEEAKNSLRRIILVRETGSWLKLVYHLACLFDKDKNWIGLSAASSFKNFSKLPENSEIVQNLYQLKELLETFYEQTQTRYSLADFLALAGTIAIEKSGGPRIHIKPGRKDELISEVVQILPLGMQTQKDQLPCLQKMKLGIQDLVLISGTRTIGWLGGESLTANPYNFDNSYFHVLLKAGLEGPLLISNDRELLKNDESRAYVLDYALDQSKFFEDFTSTYLKLTI
;
A
#
# COMPACT_ATOMS: atom_id res chain seq x y z
N MET A 1 -7.36 26.56 40.74
CA MET A 1 -7.83 26.00 39.45
C MET A 1 -7.17 26.80 38.36
N ILE A 2 -6.84 26.18 37.22
CA ILE A 2 -6.31 26.90 36.06
C ILE A 2 -7.46 27.21 35.09
N LEU A 3 -7.62 28.48 34.73
CA LEU A 3 -8.64 28.96 33.80
C LEU A 3 -8.09 29.13 32.39
N VAL A 4 -8.67 28.43 31.43
CA VAL A 4 -8.32 28.49 30.01
C VAL A 4 -9.49 29.08 29.23
N ASN A 5 -9.34 30.32 28.78
CA ASN A 5 -10.38 31.04 28.03
C ASN A 5 -10.08 31.01 26.53
N PHE A 6 -10.90 30.28 25.76
CA PHE A 6 -10.95 30.37 24.30
C PHE A 6 -11.92 31.49 23.92
N GLU A 7 -11.36 32.61 23.46
CA GLU A 7 -12.12 33.84 23.27
C GLU A 7 -13.26 33.65 22.25
N ASN A 8 -14.46 34.10 22.64
CA ASN A 8 -15.72 33.96 21.89
C ASN A 8 -16.22 32.51 21.75
N GLU A 9 -15.66 31.56 22.50
CA GLU A 9 -16.06 30.16 22.43
C GLU A 9 -16.47 29.64 23.80
N LYS A 10 -15.50 29.33 24.66
CA LYS A 10 -15.73 28.64 25.93
C LYS A 10 -14.58 28.88 26.90
N GLU A 11 -14.94 28.99 28.17
CA GLU A 11 -13.99 28.99 29.27
C GLU A 11 -13.96 27.60 29.92
N ILE A 12 -12.76 27.10 30.20
CA ILE A 12 -12.52 25.75 30.68
C ILE A 12 -11.71 25.84 31.97
N SER A 13 -12.20 25.17 33.02
CA SER A 13 -11.52 25.09 34.32
C SER A 13 -10.80 23.75 34.44
N LEU A 14 -9.48 23.80 34.58
CA LEU A 14 -8.63 22.63 34.81
C LEU A 14 -8.30 22.48 36.32
N PRO A 15 -8.27 21.25 36.86
CA PRO A 15 -7.86 21.01 38.25
C PRO A 15 -6.39 21.38 38.49
N ASP A 16 -6.04 21.94 39.65
CA ASP A 16 -4.66 22.38 39.94
C ASP A 16 -3.62 21.24 39.92
N ASN A 17 -4.06 19.99 40.09
CA ASN A 17 -3.19 18.81 40.10
C ASN A 17 -3.15 18.03 38.76
N SER A 18 -3.74 18.56 37.68
CA SER A 18 -3.65 17.89 36.37
C SER A 18 -2.26 18.06 35.75
N ALA A 19 -1.76 17.01 35.09
CA ALA A 19 -0.53 17.13 34.30
C ALA A 19 -0.70 18.23 33.22
N PRO A 20 0.35 19.02 32.89
CA PRO A 20 0.23 20.07 31.90
C PRO A 20 -0.25 19.56 30.53
N GLN A 21 -1.43 20.01 30.12
CA GLN A 21 -2.05 19.66 28.84
C GLN A 21 -1.78 20.74 27.80
N SER A 22 -1.68 20.35 26.54
CA SER A 22 -1.60 21.27 25.42
C SER A 22 -2.94 21.99 25.19
N LEU A 23 -2.90 23.22 24.67
CA LEU A 23 -4.11 23.95 24.27
C LEU A 23 -4.95 23.15 23.26
N LEU A 24 -4.32 22.36 22.39
CA LEU A 24 -5.03 21.49 21.46
C LEU A 24 -5.82 20.40 22.19
N GLU A 25 -5.20 19.67 23.11
CA GLU A 25 -5.87 18.64 23.93
C GLU A 25 -7.04 19.23 24.72
N ILE A 26 -6.82 20.39 25.36
CA ILE A 26 -7.84 21.09 26.14
C ILE A 26 -9.03 21.47 25.26
N SER A 27 -8.79 22.04 24.07
CA SER A 27 -9.86 22.41 23.15
C SER A 27 -10.68 21.19 22.68
N LEU A 28 -10.02 20.13 22.21
CA LEU A 28 -10.69 18.94 21.66
C LEU A 28 -11.49 18.20 22.75
N THR A 29 -10.91 17.98 23.93
CA THR A 29 -11.58 17.30 25.05
C THR A 29 -12.76 18.10 25.60
N SER A 30 -12.74 19.42 25.43
CA SER A 30 -13.83 20.31 25.85
C SER A 30 -14.90 20.55 24.78
N GLY A 31 -14.80 19.86 23.64
CA GLY A 31 -15.74 19.94 22.53
C GLY A 31 -15.58 21.19 21.67
N ILE A 32 -14.42 21.86 21.71
CA ILE A 32 -14.07 22.96 20.80
C ILE A 32 -13.35 22.34 19.59
N PRO A 33 -13.95 22.32 18.39
CA PRO A 33 -13.29 21.80 17.20
C PRO A 33 -12.04 22.62 16.89
N HIS A 34 -10.89 21.99 16.75
CA HIS A 34 -9.62 22.70 16.58
C HIS A 34 -8.79 22.04 15.48
N THR A 35 -8.61 22.74 14.37
CA THR A 35 -7.92 22.23 13.19
C THR A 35 -6.50 21.78 13.48
N ASN A 36 -6.18 20.54 13.13
CA ASN A 36 -4.91 19.90 13.47
C ASN A 36 -4.44 18.90 12.40
N ALA A 37 -4.31 19.35 11.14
CA ALA A 37 -4.00 18.53 9.96
C ALA A 37 -2.86 17.47 10.10
N CYS A 38 -1.91 17.66 11.03
CA CYS A 38 -0.85 16.68 11.32
C CYS A 38 -1.07 15.83 12.59
N GLY A 39 -2.29 15.82 13.15
CA GLY A 39 -2.62 15.15 14.41
C GLY A 39 -1.95 15.74 15.65
N GLY A 40 -1.52 17.01 15.61
CA GLY A 40 -0.88 17.67 16.76
C GLY A 40 0.64 17.49 16.88
N ASN A 41 1.32 17.06 15.82
CA ASN A 41 2.76 16.74 15.85
C ASN A 41 3.70 17.91 15.47
N ALA A 42 3.19 19.15 15.47
CA ALA A 42 3.91 20.35 14.98
C ALA A 42 4.48 20.23 13.55
N ARG A 43 3.87 19.40 12.69
CA ARG A 43 4.19 19.28 11.25
C ARG A 43 3.33 20.17 10.35
N CYS A 44 2.34 20.86 10.94
CA CYS A 44 1.48 21.83 10.26
C CYS A 44 1.28 23.07 11.16
N SER A 45 0.74 24.14 10.58
CA SER A 45 0.42 25.38 11.31
C SER A 45 -1.09 25.62 11.44
N THR A 46 -1.93 24.59 11.32
CA THR A 46 -3.39 24.78 11.35
C THR A 46 -3.94 24.94 12.77
N CYS A 47 -3.27 24.39 13.79
CA CYS A 47 -3.65 24.54 15.21
C CYS A 47 -3.17 25.87 15.84
N ARG A 48 -2.97 26.92 15.05
CA ARG A 48 -2.42 28.18 15.56
C ARG A 48 -3.41 28.90 16.44
N VAL A 49 -2.91 29.43 17.55
CA VAL A 49 -3.63 30.31 18.46
C VAL A 49 -2.88 31.62 18.64
N LEU A 50 -3.63 32.71 18.74
CA LEU A 50 -3.16 34.01 19.20
C LEU A 50 -3.31 34.06 20.71
N VAL A 51 -2.21 34.24 21.43
CA VAL A 51 -2.21 34.46 22.88
C VAL A 51 -2.56 35.92 23.14
N LEU A 52 -3.66 36.14 23.88
CA LEU A 52 -4.19 37.46 24.16
C LEU A 52 -3.69 37.99 25.51
N GLU A 53 -3.69 37.14 26.54
CA GLU A 53 -3.29 37.49 27.90
C GLU A 53 -2.45 36.35 28.52
N ASN A 54 -1.63 36.69 29.52
CA ASN A 54 -0.87 35.75 30.36
C ASN A 54 0.09 34.78 29.63
N SER A 55 0.78 35.24 28.58
CA SER A 55 1.66 34.38 27.77
C SER A 55 2.77 33.64 28.54
N SER A 56 3.16 34.14 29.73
CA SER A 56 4.10 33.48 30.63
C SER A 56 3.59 32.16 31.21
N ASN A 57 2.27 31.94 31.18
CA ASN A 57 1.61 30.75 31.69
C ASN A 57 1.53 29.61 30.66
N LEU A 58 2.27 29.72 29.56
CA LEU A 58 2.46 28.63 28.60
C LEU A 58 3.88 28.08 28.71
N SER A 59 4.03 26.79 28.43
CA SER A 59 5.36 26.19 28.27
C SER A 59 6.19 26.97 27.24
N PRO A 60 7.51 27.08 27.45
CA PRO A 60 8.41 27.61 26.43
C PRO A 60 8.24 26.84 25.10
N PRO A 61 8.35 27.49 23.94
CA PRO A 61 8.29 26.81 22.66
C PRO A 61 9.32 25.69 22.54
N GLU A 62 8.86 24.49 22.21
CA GLU A 62 9.73 23.36 21.89
C GLU A 62 10.45 23.59 20.55
N GLN A 63 11.49 22.80 20.25
CA GLN A 63 12.30 22.99 19.04
C GLN A 63 11.46 22.96 17.75
N LYS A 64 10.49 22.02 17.66
CA LYS A 64 9.60 21.91 16.50
C LYS A 64 8.76 23.18 16.27
N GLU A 65 8.27 23.79 17.35
CA GLU A 65 7.52 25.05 17.29
C GLU A 65 8.43 26.22 16.90
N LYS A 66 9.65 26.28 17.45
CA LYS A 66 10.65 27.31 17.10
C LYS A 66 11.02 27.24 15.62
N ASP A 67 11.28 26.05 15.10
CA ASP A 67 11.64 25.86 13.70
C ASP A 67 10.50 26.30 12.76
N LEU A 68 9.27 25.90 13.07
CA LEU A 68 8.11 26.26 12.26
C LEU A 68 7.78 27.76 12.33
N SER A 69 7.85 28.35 13.53
CA SER A 69 7.59 29.78 13.76
C SER A 69 8.61 30.67 13.08
N GLN A 70 9.90 30.32 13.14
CA GLN A 70 10.95 31.04 12.41
C GLN A 70 10.75 30.93 10.90
N LYS A 71 10.46 29.72 10.40
CA LYS A 71 10.27 29.48 8.96
C LYS A 71 9.06 30.22 8.38
N LYS A 72 7.98 30.38 9.17
CA LYS A 72 6.73 31.03 8.74
C LYS A 72 6.61 32.49 9.17
N GLY A 73 7.56 33.01 9.96
CA GLY A 73 7.54 34.38 10.46
C GLY A 73 6.42 34.67 11.45
N PHE A 74 6.13 33.74 12.38
CA PHE A 74 5.09 33.98 13.38
C PHE A 74 5.52 35.08 14.38
N PRO A 75 4.62 36.00 14.74
CA PRO A 75 4.88 36.91 15.85
C PRO A 75 4.94 36.13 17.17
N LYS A 76 5.61 36.68 18.19
CA LYS A 76 5.76 36.03 19.51
C LYS A 76 4.43 35.72 20.21
N SER A 77 3.36 36.43 19.86
CA SER A 77 2.01 36.21 20.37
C SER A 77 1.31 35.00 19.74
N VAL A 78 1.85 34.40 18.67
CA VAL A 78 1.26 33.24 18.02
C VAL A 78 1.99 31.97 18.45
N ARG A 79 1.22 30.99 18.91
CA ARG A 79 1.70 29.68 19.37
C ARG A 79 1.04 28.55 18.58
N LEU A 80 1.68 27.39 18.57
CA LEU A 80 1.04 26.15 18.12
C LEU A 80 0.31 25.53 19.30
N ALA A 81 -1.02 25.40 19.21
CA ALA A 81 -1.82 24.88 20.32
C ALA A 81 -1.42 23.46 20.72
N CYS A 82 -0.91 22.65 19.78
CA CYS A 82 -0.45 21.29 20.06
C CYS A 82 0.88 21.21 20.82
N GLN A 83 1.63 22.31 20.93
CA GLN A 83 2.92 22.35 21.64
C GLN A 83 2.86 23.24 22.89
N ALA A 84 1.98 24.23 22.90
CA ALA A 84 1.78 25.14 24.01
C ALA A 84 1.01 24.45 25.15
N LYS A 85 1.74 23.97 26.16
CA LYS A 85 1.17 23.39 27.38
C LYS A 85 0.79 24.50 28.36
N VAL A 86 -0.39 24.37 28.96
CA VAL A 86 -0.91 25.34 29.93
C VAL A 86 -0.30 25.07 31.31
N LEU A 87 0.26 26.11 31.92
CA LEU A 87 0.90 26.11 33.25
C LEU A 87 0.17 27.01 34.26
N GLY A 88 -0.80 27.80 33.81
CA GLY A 88 -1.58 28.74 34.60
C GLY A 88 -2.63 29.44 33.73
N ASP A 89 -3.36 30.39 34.30
CA ASP A 89 -4.49 31.03 33.63
C ASP A 89 -4.09 31.67 32.30
N ILE A 90 -4.86 31.43 31.23
CA ILE A 90 -4.52 31.87 29.88
C ILE A 90 -5.76 32.25 29.08
N ARG A 91 -5.64 33.29 28.25
CA ARG A 91 -6.66 33.66 27.27
C ARG A 91 -6.08 33.61 25.86
N VAL A 92 -6.72 32.83 24.98
CA VAL A 92 -6.26 32.60 23.60
C VAL A 92 -7.42 32.73 22.61
N ARG A 93 -7.11 33.08 21.36
CA ARG A 93 -8.04 33.08 20.22
C ARG A 93 -7.53 32.12 19.16
N ARG A 94 -8.38 31.23 18.63
CA ARG A 94 -8.03 30.40 17.47
C ARG A 94 -7.91 31.29 16.22
N ILE A 95 -6.87 31.07 15.40
CA ILE A 95 -6.63 31.90 14.20
C ILE A 95 -7.33 31.33 12.96
N VAL A 96 -7.65 30.04 12.99
CA VAL A 96 -8.24 29.26 11.89
C VAL A 96 -9.69 28.95 12.30
N LEU A 97 -10.65 29.64 11.68
CA LEU A 97 -12.01 29.85 12.20
C LEU A 97 -13.08 30.08 11.10
N ASP A 98 -12.91 29.63 9.85
CA ASP A 98 -14.02 29.69 8.89
C ASP A 98 -14.86 28.39 8.89
N ASP A 99 -16.08 28.48 8.35
CA ASP A 99 -17.01 27.36 8.26
C ASP A 99 -16.43 26.20 7.42
N GLU A 100 -15.51 26.48 6.50
CA GLU A 100 -14.79 25.48 5.72
C GLU A 100 -13.83 24.69 6.60
N ASP A 101 -13.00 25.36 7.41
CA ASP A 101 -12.12 24.74 8.41
C ASP A 101 -12.90 23.90 9.43
N TYR A 102 -14.08 24.38 9.85
CA TYR A 102 -14.99 23.62 10.73
C TYR A 102 -15.42 22.30 10.08
N ASN A 103 -15.93 22.34 8.85
CA ASN A 103 -16.39 21.16 8.12
C ASN A 103 -15.27 20.14 7.83
N LEU A 104 -14.01 20.60 7.74
CA LEU A 104 -12.83 19.75 7.58
C LEU A 104 -12.38 19.04 8.87
N THR A 105 -12.93 19.40 10.03
CA THR A 105 -12.53 18.87 11.35
C THR A 105 -13.57 17.97 12.03
N ILE A 106 -14.77 17.84 11.45
CA ILE A 106 -15.84 16.98 12.00
C ILE A 106 -15.46 15.49 11.83
N PRO A 107 -15.41 14.71 12.92
CA PRO A 107 -15.22 13.26 12.84
C PRO A 107 -16.34 12.62 12.00
N GLY A 108 -16.01 12.04 10.84
CA GLY A 108 -16.97 11.41 9.91
C GLY A 108 -17.16 12.15 8.58
N SER A 109 -16.72 13.41 8.47
CA SER A 109 -16.41 14.07 7.19
C SER A 109 -15.05 13.55 6.73
N ALA A 110 -14.87 13.21 5.45
CA ALA A 110 -13.68 12.55 4.91
C ALA A 110 -12.39 13.07 5.55
N THR A 111 -11.80 12.28 6.45
CA THR A 111 -10.64 12.70 7.22
C THR A 111 -9.54 13.06 6.24
N ILE A 112 -9.19 14.35 6.14
CA ILE A 112 -7.95 14.80 5.48
C ILE A 112 -6.80 14.41 6.43
N SER A 113 -6.64 13.12 6.68
CA SER A 113 -5.53 12.54 7.42
C SER A 113 -4.51 12.07 6.40
N GLY A 114 -3.41 12.81 6.29
CA GLY A 114 -2.25 12.38 5.54
C GLY A 114 -1.32 11.54 6.42
N GLU A 115 -0.79 10.44 5.90
CA GLU A 115 0.27 9.63 6.50
C GLU A 115 1.64 10.14 6.02
N GLU A 116 2.56 10.41 6.94
CA GLU A 116 3.94 10.72 6.59
C GLU A 116 4.71 9.43 6.27
N LYS A 117 5.30 9.36 5.07
CA LYS A 117 5.98 8.15 4.60
C LYS A 117 7.17 8.46 3.70
N GLU A 118 8.23 7.66 3.83
CA GLU A 118 9.34 7.63 2.90
C GLU A 118 9.03 6.69 1.73
N ILE A 119 8.92 7.25 0.53
CA ILE A 119 8.61 6.51 -0.68
C ILE A 119 9.53 6.94 -1.82
N ALA A 120 9.61 6.11 -2.86
CA ALA A 120 10.21 6.53 -4.13
C ALA A 120 9.11 7.07 -5.05
N ILE A 121 9.35 8.25 -5.59
CA ILE A 121 8.46 8.91 -6.54
C ILE A 121 9.16 8.89 -7.90
N LEU A 122 8.42 8.55 -8.94
CA LEU A 122 8.85 8.57 -10.33
C LEU A 122 8.00 9.56 -11.11
N PHE A 123 8.64 10.43 -11.87
CA PHE A 123 8.01 11.24 -12.91
C PHE A 123 8.56 10.82 -14.27
N SER A 124 7.69 10.68 -15.26
CA SER A 124 8.06 10.49 -16.66
C SER A 124 7.31 11.47 -17.54
N ASP A 125 7.95 11.95 -18.60
CA ASP A 125 7.41 12.95 -19.53
C ASP A 125 7.95 12.70 -20.95
N ILE A 126 7.12 12.91 -21.98
CA ILE A 126 7.53 12.69 -23.38
C ILE A 126 8.27 13.93 -23.88
N ARG A 127 9.45 13.72 -24.46
CA ARG A 127 10.26 14.81 -24.98
C ARG A 127 9.68 15.40 -26.24
N ASP A 128 9.51 16.71 -26.20
CA ASP A 128 9.08 17.54 -27.32
C ASP A 128 7.70 17.10 -27.85
N PHE A 129 6.84 16.56 -26.97
CA PHE A 129 5.51 16.06 -27.31
C PHE A 129 4.60 17.13 -27.91
N THR A 130 4.76 18.39 -27.50
CA THR A 130 4.01 19.52 -28.08
C THR A 130 4.11 19.55 -29.61
N ILE A 131 5.30 19.29 -30.17
CA ILE A 131 5.52 19.25 -31.63
C ILE A 131 4.68 18.14 -32.27
N PHE A 132 4.60 16.98 -31.63
CA PHE A 132 3.75 15.89 -32.09
C PHE A 132 2.26 16.28 -32.02
N SER A 133 1.80 16.87 -30.92
CA SER A 133 0.40 17.26 -30.75
C SER A 133 -0.07 18.37 -31.70
N GLU A 134 0.83 19.28 -32.09
CA GLU A 134 0.52 20.37 -33.03
C GLU A 134 0.48 19.90 -34.49
N SER A 135 1.16 18.79 -34.80
CA SER A 135 1.28 18.24 -36.17
C SER A 135 0.28 17.12 -36.48
N HIS A 136 -0.55 16.71 -35.53
CA HIS A 136 -1.47 15.58 -35.65
C HIS A 136 -2.90 15.94 -35.25
N LEU A 137 -3.87 15.18 -35.76
CA LEU A 137 -5.26 15.39 -35.39
C LEU A 137 -5.50 15.00 -33.92
N PRO A 138 -6.40 15.68 -33.19
CA PRO A 138 -6.61 15.43 -31.76
C PRO A 138 -6.93 13.96 -31.40
N TYR A 139 -7.70 13.26 -32.24
CA TYR A 139 -8.02 11.85 -32.01
C TYR A 139 -6.80 10.93 -32.16
N ASP A 140 -5.89 11.24 -33.08
CA ASP A 140 -4.63 10.51 -33.24
C ASP A 140 -3.73 10.73 -32.01
N VAL A 141 -3.67 11.97 -31.53
CA VAL A 141 -2.93 12.33 -30.32
C VAL A 141 -3.45 11.56 -29.11
N ILE A 142 -4.76 11.51 -28.91
CA ILE A 142 -5.41 10.75 -27.83
C ILE A 142 -5.12 9.25 -27.97
N HIS A 143 -5.25 8.68 -29.17
CA HIS A 143 -4.98 7.27 -29.43
C HIS A 143 -3.54 6.89 -29.04
N ILE A 144 -2.56 7.70 -29.46
CA ILE A 144 -1.15 7.48 -29.15
C ILE A 144 -0.86 7.67 -27.66
N LEU A 145 -1.40 8.70 -27.03
CA LEU A 145 -1.24 8.90 -25.58
C LEU A 145 -1.80 7.73 -24.78
N ASN A 146 -2.98 7.21 -25.14
CA ASN A 146 -3.54 6.05 -24.46
C ASN A 146 -2.67 4.79 -24.61
N ARG A 147 -2.09 4.56 -25.80
CA ARG A 147 -1.15 3.45 -26.01
C ARG A 147 0.12 3.61 -25.18
N TYR A 148 0.65 4.84 -25.11
CA TYR A 148 1.79 5.16 -24.28
C TYR A 148 1.49 4.93 -22.80
N PHE A 149 0.39 5.49 -22.28
CA PHE A 149 -0.01 5.34 -20.88
C PHE A 149 -0.33 3.91 -20.48
N TYR A 150 -0.91 3.13 -21.38
CA TYR A 150 -1.11 1.70 -21.17
C TYR A 150 0.22 0.97 -20.97
N LYS A 151 1.17 1.15 -21.91
CA LYS A 151 2.48 0.52 -21.86
C LYS A 151 3.29 0.93 -20.63
N MET A 152 3.35 2.23 -20.35
CA MET A 152 4.10 2.74 -19.20
C MET A 152 3.43 2.36 -17.87
N GLY A 153 2.10 2.38 -17.83
CA GLY A 153 1.33 1.99 -16.67
C GLY A 153 1.51 0.52 -16.30
N ASP A 154 1.46 -0.38 -17.29
CA ASP A 154 1.72 -1.81 -17.08
C ASP A 154 3.09 -2.05 -16.44
N VAL A 155 4.13 -1.34 -16.89
CA VAL A 155 5.48 -1.43 -16.30
C VAL A 155 5.49 -0.94 -14.85
N VAL A 156 4.87 0.20 -14.56
CA VAL A 156 4.79 0.73 -13.19
C VAL A 156 4.11 -0.28 -12.26
N LEU A 157 2.96 -0.82 -12.66
CA LEU A 157 2.19 -1.79 -11.88
C LEU A 157 2.95 -3.10 -11.69
N LYS A 158 3.62 -3.59 -12.74
CA LYS A 158 4.46 -4.80 -12.72
C LYS A 158 5.59 -4.69 -11.69
N HIS A 159 6.16 -3.51 -11.48
CA HIS A 159 7.20 -3.30 -10.47
C HIS A 159 6.67 -2.85 -9.11
N GLY A 160 5.37 -3.05 -8.85
CA GLY A 160 4.75 -2.73 -7.56
C GLY A 160 4.61 -1.24 -7.28
N GLY A 161 4.70 -0.41 -8.31
CA GLY A 161 4.35 1.01 -8.25
C GLY A 161 2.85 1.20 -8.38
N LYS A 162 2.35 2.30 -7.80
CA LYS A 162 0.99 2.79 -7.98
C LYS A 162 1.04 4.03 -8.86
N ILE A 163 0.25 4.05 -9.94
CA ILE A 163 0.08 5.25 -10.76
C ILE A 163 -0.74 6.24 -9.94
N ASP A 164 -0.17 7.42 -9.70
CA ASP A 164 -0.83 8.48 -8.94
C ASP A 164 -1.72 9.32 -9.86
N LYS A 165 -1.15 9.87 -10.94
CA LYS A 165 -1.91 10.55 -11.99
C LYS A 165 -1.13 10.70 -13.29
N TYR A 166 -1.87 10.94 -14.37
CA TYR A 166 -1.33 11.41 -15.64
C TYR A 166 -1.36 12.95 -15.67
N ILE A 167 -0.29 13.57 -16.18
CA ILE A 167 -0.10 15.02 -16.19
C ILE A 167 0.32 15.44 -17.59
N GLY A 168 -0.63 15.91 -18.40
CA GLY A 168 -0.38 16.16 -19.81
C GLY A 168 -0.03 14.85 -20.53
N ASP A 169 1.17 14.79 -21.10
CA ASP A 169 1.79 13.60 -21.72
C ASP A 169 2.68 12.79 -20.78
N GLY A 170 2.84 13.25 -19.54
CA GLY A 170 3.61 12.58 -18.50
C GLY A 170 2.78 11.77 -17.51
N LEU A 171 3.46 11.07 -16.61
CA LEU A 171 2.86 10.36 -15.48
C LEU A 171 3.67 10.52 -14.21
N MET A 172 2.98 10.42 -13.08
CA MET A 172 3.55 10.31 -11.74
C MET A 172 3.20 8.94 -11.15
N ALA A 173 4.21 8.27 -10.58
CA ALA A 173 4.06 6.99 -9.92
C ALA A 173 4.72 6.98 -8.54
N LEU A 174 4.15 6.21 -7.61
CA LEU A 174 4.57 6.08 -6.22
C LEU A 174 4.95 4.63 -5.94
N PHE A 175 6.11 4.43 -5.32
CA PHE A 175 6.64 3.12 -4.94
C PHE A 175 6.83 3.08 -3.42
N GLY A 176 6.40 2.00 -2.78
CA GLY A 176 6.44 1.87 -1.32
C GLY A 176 5.21 2.41 -0.58
N VAL A 177 4.12 2.72 -1.30
CA VAL A 177 2.83 3.12 -0.69
C VAL A 177 2.34 2.05 0.29
N ASP A 178 2.50 0.77 -0.03
CA ASP A 178 2.11 -0.34 0.84
C ASP A 178 3.24 -0.81 1.77
N GLY A 179 4.36 -0.08 1.79
CA GLY A 179 5.60 -0.40 2.51
C GLY A 179 6.64 -1.17 1.69
N GLY A 180 7.75 -1.51 2.35
CA GLY A 180 8.94 -2.13 1.77
C GLY A 180 10.21 -1.56 2.41
N SER A 181 11.34 -2.26 2.28
CA SER A 181 12.61 -1.66 2.70
C SER A 181 12.99 -0.50 1.78
N PRO A 182 13.72 0.52 2.26
CA PRO A 182 14.18 1.64 1.43
C PRO A 182 14.89 1.19 0.15
N GLN A 183 15.67 0.10 0.25
CA GLN A 183 16.37 -0.52 -0.86
C GLN A 183 15.40 -1.16 -1.87
N GLU A 184 14.42 -1.95 -1.43
CA GLU A 184 13.39 -2.52 -2.31
C GLU A 184 12.61 -1.43 -3.04
N ILE A 185 12.15 -0.41 -2.31
CA ILE A 185 11.35 0.69 -2.85
C ILE A 185 12.12 1.41 -3.96
N CYS A 186 13.39 1.77 -3.70
CA CYS A 186 14.23 2.44 -4.69
C CYS A 186 14.56 1.54 -5.88
N LEU A 187 14.82 0.25 -5.64
CA LEU A 187 15.14 -0.69 -6.70
C LEU A 187 13.93 -0.94 -7.62
N SER A 188 12.73 -1.11 -7.07
CA SER A 188 11.49 -1.26 -7.83
C SER A 188 11.21 -0.05 -8.73
N ALA A 189 11.34 1.17 -8.20
CA ALA A 189 11.17 2.39 -9.00
C ALA A 189 12.20 2.48 -10.13
N LEU A 190 13.45 2.07 -9.88
CA LEU A 190 14.51 2.09 -10.88
C LEU A 190 14.32 0.99 -11.95
N CYS A 191 13.91 -0.22 -11.56
CA CYS A 191 13.56 -1.29 -12.49
C CYS A 191 12.41 -0.86 -13.41
N ALA A 192 11.37 -0.22 -12.85
CA ALA A 192 10.29 0.35 -13.63
C ALA A 192 10.80 1.39 -14.63
N ALA A 193 11.64 2.34 -14.19
CA ALA A 193 12.21 3.35 -15.07
C ALA A 193 12.99 2.74 -16.24
N LYS A 194 13.84 1.73 -16.00
CA LYS A 194 14.60 1.05 -17.06
C LYS A 194 13.72 0.24 -18.00
N GLU A 195 12.68 -0.43 -17.49
CA GLU A 195 11.76 -1.19 -18.33
C GLU A 195 10.83 -0.28 -19.14
N MET A 196 10.47 0.90 -18.63
CA MET A 196 9.73 1.93 -19.39
C MET A 196 10.54 2.40 -20.61
N GLU A 197 11.86 2.56 -20.47
CA GLU A 197 12.72 2.85 -21.62
C GLU A 197 12.65 1.72 -22.66
N LEU A 198 12.67 0.45 -22.23
CA LEU A 198 12.60 -0.71 -23.11
C LEU A 198 11.26 -0.81 -23.86
N GLU A 199 10.14 -0.65 -23.14
CA GLU A 199 8.79 -0.68 -23.75
C GLU A 199 8.58 0.50 -24.72
N LEU A 200 9.23 1.65 -24.47
CA LEU A 200 9.19 2.76 -25.41
C LEU A 200 9.82 2.40 -26.77
N TYR A 201 10.89 1.59 -26.81
CA TYR A 201 11.44 1.12 -28.08
C TYR A 201 10.40 0.31 -28.87
N SER A 202 9.65 -0.57 -28.20
CA SER A 202 8.57 -1.33 -28.85
C SER A 202 7.46 -0.42 -29.38
N LEU A 203 7.06 0.58 -28.60
CA LEU A 203 6.06 1.56 -29.04
C LEU A 203 6.58 2.40 -30.23
N ASN A 204 7.86 2.74 -30.26
CA ASN A 204 8.47 3.53 -31.31
C ASN A 204 8.48 2.82 -32.67
N GLU A 205 8.53 1.49 -32.73
CA GLU A 205 8.37 0.76 -34.00
C GLU A 205 6.97 0.97 -34.60
N TYR A 206 5.94 1.03 -33.76
CA TYR A 206 4.58 1.38 -34.18
C TYR A 206 4.47 2.85 -34.60
N LEU A 207 5.02 3.78 -33.83
CA LEU A 207 4.99 5.21 -34.14
C LEU A 207 5.73 5.54 -35.44
N LYS A 208 6.87 4.89 -35.69
CA LYS A 208 7.66 5.10 -36.90
C LYS A 208 6.94 4.64 -38.15
N SER A 209 6.20 3.52 -38.07
CA SER A 209 5.49 2.93 -39.20
C SER A 209 4.18 3.65 -39.54
N HIS A 210 3.49 4.21 -38.55
CA HIS A 210 2.15 4.80 -38.75
C HIS A 210 2.13 6.34 -38.68
N PHE A 211 3.08 6.94 -37.97
CA PHE A 211 3.11 8.39 -37.68
C PHE A 211 4.45 9.05 -38.01
N HIS A 212 5.39 8.30 -38.60
CA HIS A 212 6.73 8.79 -38.99
C HIS A 212 7.48 9.54 -37.88
N THR A 213 7.25 9.16 -36.63
CA THR A 213 7.83 9.81 -35.46
C THR A 213 8.41 8.79 -34.48
N VAL A 214 9.26 9.28 -33.59
CA VAL A 214 9.88 8.51 -32.52
C VAL A 214 9.83 9.35 -31.25
N PHE A 215 9.31 8.77 -30.19
CA PHE A 215 9.30 9.41 -28.88
C PHE A 215 10.58 9.11 -28.11
N ARG A 216 10.95 10.08 -27.29
CA ARG A 216 11.94 9.94 -26.22
C ARG A 216 11.26 10.31 -24.92
N ILE A 217 11.71 9.77 -23.80
CA ILE A 217 11.16 10.11 -22.49
C ILE A 217 12.27 10.60 -21.57
N GLY A 218 11.90 11.47 -20.63
CA GLY A 218 12.70 11.81 -19.46
C GLY A 218 12.07 11.20 -18.22
N ILE A 219 12.87 10.53 -17.38
CA ILE A 219 12.42 9.91 -16.14
C ILE A 219 13.27 10.42 -14.97
N GLY A 220 12.61 10.98 -13.97
CA GLY A 220 13.22 11.38 -12.70
C GLY A 220 12.76 10.48 -11.56
N VAL A 221 13.69 9.98 -10.73
CA VAL A 221 13.37 9.19 -9.54
C VAL A 221 14.01 9.81 -8.30
N HIS A 222 13.22 9.93 -7.23
CA HIS A 222 13.69 10.42 -5.94
C HIS A 222 13.03 9.68 -4.79
N TYR A 223 13.80 9.44 -3.73
CA TYR A 223 13.38 8.80 -2.49
C TYR A 223 13.45 9.78 -1.34
N GLY A 224 12.37 9.91 -0.58
CA GLY A 224 12.31 10.79 0.58
C GLY A 224 10.91 10.91 1.19
N ASN A 225 10.83 11.72 2.24
CA ASN A 225 9.60 11.95 3.00
C ASN A 225 8.54 12.73 2.21
N CYS A 226 7.32 12.23 2.22
CA CYS A 226 6.13 12.93 1.74
C CYS A 226 4.92 12.61 2.62
N ILE A 227 3.84 13.35 2.40
CA ILE A 227 2.53 13.07 3.00
C ILE A 227 1.67 12.38 1.94
N LEU A 228 1.20 11.17 2.24
CA LEU A 228 0.23 10.44 1.44
C LEU A 228 -1.16 10.65 2.01
N GLY A 229 -2.14 11.06 1.20
CA GLY A 229 -3.50 11.25 1.71
C GLY A 229 -4.51 11.52 0.61
N GLN A 230 -5.78 11.55 0.99
CA GLN A 230 -6.84 11.98 0.08
C GLN A 230 -6.83 13.50 -0.04
N LEU A 231 -6.74 14.00 -1.27
CA LEU A 231 -6.76 15.41 -1.61
C LEU A 231 -7.73 15.64 -2.78
N GLY A 232 -8.60 16.63 -2.67
CA GLY A 232 -9.51 17.04 -3.74
C GLY A 232 -10.79 17.66 -3.19
N HIS A 233 -11.70 17.97 -4.11
CA HIS A 233 -13.08 18.30 -3.76
C HIS A 233 -13.76 17.01 -3.25
N PRO A 234 -14.70 17.05 -2.28
CA PRO A 234 -15.35 15.83 -1.75
C PRO A 234 -15.99 14.94 -2.83
N ALA A 235 -16.51 15.54 -3.90
CA ALA A 235 -17.06 14.82 -5.05
C ALA A 235 -16.00 14.17 -5.99
N ASN A 236 -14.72 14.50 -5.82
CA ASN A 236 -13.61 13.99 -6.62
C ASN A 236 -12.31 13.99 -5.79
N MET A 237 -12.22 13.05 -4.85
CA MET A 237 -11.05 12.84 -4.00
C MET A 237 -10.02 11.96 -4.71
N SER A 238 -8.75 12.38 -4.67
CA SER A 238 -7.62 11.59 -5.18
C SER A 238 -6.66 11.22 -4.05
N TYR A 239 -6.27 9.95 -3.94
CA TYR A 239 -5.20 9.55 -3.03
C TYR A 239 -3.85 9.87 -3.67
N THR A 240 -3.07 10.76 -3.07
CA THR A 240 -1.86 11.30 -3.71
C THR A 240 -0.74 11.62 -2.72
N ALA A 241 0.47 11.80 -3.24
CA ALA A 241 1.62 12.26 -2.47
C ALA A 241 1.77 13.78 -2.56
N ILE A 242 2.06 14.41 -1.44
CA ILE A 242 2.32 15.86 -1.34
C ILE A 242 3.61 16.06 -0.57
N GLY A 243 4.44 16.99 -1.04
CA GLY A 243 5.58 17.45 -0.26
C GLY A 243 6.78 17.82 -1.09
N ASP A 244 7.87 18.07 -0.37
CA ASP A 244 9.12 18.55 -0.94
C ASP A 244 9.79 17.53 -1.87
N SER A 245 9.60 16.24 -1.59
CA SER A 245 10.07 15.13 -2.42
C SER A 245 9.34 15.04 -3.77
N VAL A 246 8.03 15.29 -3.84
CA VAL A 246 7.28 15.32 -5.13
C VAL A 246 7.83 16.41 -6.05
N ASN A 247 8.05 17.60 -5.47
CA ASN A 247 8.65 18.73 -6.19
C ASN A 247 10.12 18.48 -6.58
N MET A 248 10.87 17.75 -5.76
CA MET A 248 12.23 17.33 -6.08
C MET A 248 12.23 16.41 -7.32
N THR A 249 11.35 15.40 -7.34
CA THR A 249 11.29 14.41 -8.42
C THR A 249 10.96 15.03 -9.77
N SER A 250 9.92 15.86 -9.85
CA SER A 250 9.55 16.54 -11.10
C SER A 250 10.70 17.41 -11.63
N ARG A 251 11.43 18.11 -10.73
CA ARG A 251 12.61 18.89 -11.13
C ARG A 251 13.76 18.01 -11.62
N ILE A 252 13.94 16.81 -11.06
CA ILE A 252 14.95 15.85 -11.53
C ILE A 252 14.59 15.34 -12.91
N GLU A 253 13.34 14.95 -13.14
CA GLU A 253 12.82 14.59 -14.47
C GLU A 253 13.19 15.69 -15.46
N SER A 254 12.85 16.96 -15.15
CA SER A 254 13.07 18.05 -16.11
C SER A 254 14.55 18.33 -16.40
N LYS A 255 15.47 17.88 -15.53
CA LYS A 255 16.92 17.95 -15.80
C LYS A 255 17.39 16.93 -16.81
N THR A 256 16.65 15.83 -17.03
CA THR A 256 17.02 14.81 -18.02
C THR A 256 17.13 15.40 -19.44
N LYS A 257 16.34 16.43 -19.77
CA LYS A 257 16.46 17.18 -21.05
C LYS A 257 17.82 17.85 -21.24
N LYS A 258 18.37 18.48 -20.19
CA LYS A 258 19.67 19.19 -20.27
C LYS A 258 20.86 18.24 -20.14
N SER A 259 20.71 17.15 -19.40
CA SER A 259 21.78 16.15 -19.22
C SER A 259 21.90 15.18 -20.39
N GLY A 260 20.87 15.07 -21.24
CA GLY A 260 20.86 14.19 -22.40
C GLY A 260 20.83 12.71 -22.03
N VAL A 261 20.40 12.38 -20.80
CA VAL A 261 20.23 11.00 -20.33
C VAL A 261 18.75 10.76 -20.03
N PRO A 262 18.19 9.59 -20.36
CA PRO A 262 16.76 9.31 -20.22
C PRO A 262 16.33 9.14 -18.76
N VAL A 263 17.19 8.62 -17.89
CA VAL A 263 16.89 8.38 -16.47
C VAL A 263 17.88 9.11 -15.58
N LEU A 264 17.38 9.90 -14.63
CA LEU A 264 18.15 10.49 -13.55
C LEU A 264 17.56 10.11 -12.20
N ILE A 265 18.44 9.73 -11.27
CA ILE A 265 18.07 9.47 -9.88
C ILE A 265 18.75 10.45 -8.93
N SER A 266 18.06 10.80 -7.85
CA SER A 266 18.65 11.58 -6.75
C SER A 266 19.69 10.79 -5.95
N GLU A 267 20.57 11.50 -5.23
CA GLU A 267 21.53 10.88 -4.29
C GLU A 267 20.89 9.92 -3.26
N PRO A 268 19.75 10.26 -2.60
CA PRO A 268 19.07 9.30 -1.72
C PRO A 268 18.72 7.96 -2.38
N VAL A 269 18.27 7.96 -3.64
CA VAL A 269 17.98 6.71 -4.37
C VAL A 269 19.29 5.96 -4.63
N TYR A 270 20.32 6.66 -5.09
CA TYR A 270 21.62 6.06 -5.40
C TYR A 270 22.22 5.36 -4.17
N GLU A 271 22.16 5.99 -2.99
CA GLU A 271 22.67 5.39 -1.75
C GLU A 271 21.98 4.07 -1.40
N GLN A 272 20.68 3.93 -1.67
CA GLN A 272 19.94 2.68 -1.43
C GLN A 272 20.29 1.56 -2.42
N VAL A 273 20.69 1.91 -3.65
CA VAL A 273 20.87 0.95 -4.75
C VAL A 273 22.30 0.81 -5.27
N LYS A 274 23.27 1.54 -4.73
CA LYS A 274 24.66 1.60 -5.24
C LYS A 274 25.36 0.25 -5.41
N GLU A 275 24.97 -0.77 -4.64
CA GLU A 275 25.49 -2.15 -4.76
C GLU A 275 24.79 -3.00 -5.82
N ARG A 276 23.69 -2.49 -6.40
CA ARG A 276 22.82 -3.15 -7.38
C ARG A 276 22.85 -2.48 -8.74
N VAL A 277 23.70 -1.49 -8.97
CA VAL A 277 23.68 -0.69 -10.20
C VAL A 277 25.07 -0.34 -10.69
N LEU A 278 25.22 -0.24 -12.01
CA LEU A 278 26.36 0.44 -12.64
C LEU A 278 25.99 1.90 -12.89
N LYS A 279 26.64 2.81 -12.16
CA LYS A 279 26.48 4.24 -12.35
C LYS A 279 27.10 4.69 -13.68
N GLY A 280 26.41 5.61 -14.35
CA GLY A 280 26.92 6.37 -15.48
C GLY A 280 27.49 7.72 -15.04
N LYS A 281 27.10 8.77 -15.75
CA LYS A 281 27.49 10.15 -15.44
C LYS A 281 26.87 10.64 -14.13
N VAL A 282 27.59 11.52 -13.45
CA VAL A 282 27.12 12.25 -12.26
C VAL A 282 26.96 13.71 -12.63
N PHE A 283 25.83 14.30 -12.28
CA PHE A 283 25.49 15.69 -12.58
C PHE A 283 25.34 16.45 -11.27
N SER A 284 25.90 17.66 -11.21
CA SER A 284 25.58 18.62 -10.16
C SER A 284 24.52 19.58 -10.71
N ALA A 285 23.36 19.63 -10.06
CA ALA A 285 22.23 20.42 -10.54
C ALA A 285 21.68 21.35 -9.45
N GLN A 286 21.56 22.63 -9.78
CA GLN A 286 20.67 23.53 -9.06
C GLN A 286 19.23 23.30 -9.51
N LEU A 287 18.39 22.94 -8.57
CA LEU A 287 16.96 22.72 -8.79
C LEU A 287 16.24 24.00 -8.39
N LYS A 288 15.42 24.55 -9.30
CA LYS A 288 14.68 25.82 -9.09
C LYS A 288 13.97 25.77 -7.74
N GLY A 289 14.17 26.73 -6.84
CA GLY A 289 13.51 26.75 -5.53
C GLY A 289 14.01 25.69 -4.54
N LYS A 290 15.24 25.16 -4.72
CA LYS A 290 16.00 24.45 -3.69
C LYS A 290 17.30 25.21 -3.41
N THR A 291 17.76 25.14 -2.18
CA THR A 291 19.08 25.66 -1.77
C THR A 291 20.16 24.62 -2.01
N GLY A 292 21.29 25.04 -2.57
CA GLY A 292 22.46 24.19 -2.78
C GLY A 292 22.48 23.44 -4.11
N ASN A 293 23.57 22.71 -4.33
CA ASN A 293 23.76 21.84 -5.48
C ASN A 293 23.37 20.41 -5.11
N HIS A 294 22.57 19.76 -5.95
CA HIS A 294 22.17 18.37 -5.75
C HIS A 294 22.88 17.47 -6.75
N LYS A 295 23.42 16.34 -6.26
CA LYS A 295 23.98 15.31 -7.14
C LYS A 295 22.87 14.43 -7.70
N LEU A 296 22.90 14.26 -9.01
CA LEU A 296 22.02 13.37 -9.76
C LEU A 296 22.87 12.34 -10.49
N TYR A 297 22.38 11.11 -10.55
CA TYR A 297 23.11 9.96 -11.08
C TYR A 297 22.36 9.40 -12.29
N GLU A 298 23.07 9.19 -13.39
CA GLU A 298 22.61 8.31 -14.46
C GLU A 298 22.84 6.86 -14.03
N ILE A 299 21.87 5.97 -14.28
CA ILE A 299 22.04 4.52 -14.12
C ILE A 299 22.08 3.85 -15.48
N ARG A 300 23.20 3.19 -15.78
CA ARG A 300 23.37 2.45 -17.03
C ARG A 300 22.72 1.08 -16.96
N GLU A 301 22.99 0.35 -15.88
CA GLU A 301 22.58 -1.04 -15.73
C GLU A 301 22.19 -1.34 -14.28
N ILE A 302 21.21 -2.23 -14.12
CA ILE A 302 20.86 -2.82 -12.83
C ILE A 302 21.52 -4.19 -12.77
N LEU A 303 22.46 -4.34 -11.83
CA LEU A 303 23.16 -5.58 -11.56
C LEU A 303 22.21 -6.60 -10.94
N LYS A 304 22.15 -7.79 -11.53
CA LYS A 304 21.56 -8.98 -10.89
C LYS A 304 22.46 -9.37 -9.72
N LYS A 305 22.01 -9.19 -8.47
CA LYS A 305 22.77 -9.70 -7.31
C LYS A 305 22.58 -11.21 -7.25
N THR A 306 23.67 -11.94 -7.40
CA THR A 306 23.78 -13.29 -6.84
C THR A 306 23.93 -13.16 -5.31
N GLY A 307 22.96 -13.69 -4.56
CA GLY A 307 23.19 -14.19 -3.19
C GLY A 307 22.86 -13.31 -1.96
N ALA A 308 22.79 -11.98 -2.00
CA ALA A 308 22.73 -11.22 -0.72
C ALA A 308 21.34 -11.08 -0.07
N ASN A 309 20.23 -11.33 -0.79
CA ASN A 309 18.91 -11.55 -0.16
C ASN A 309 17.95 -12.25 -1.13
N ALA A 310 18.24 -13.51 -1.46
CA ALA A 310 17.46 -14.27 -2.44
C ALA A 310 15.96 -14.36 -2.06
N TRP A 311 15.65 -14.39 -0.76
CA TRP A 311 14.25 -14.45 -0.31
C TRP A 311 13.48 -13.16 -0.63
N GLU A 312 14.10 -11.99 -0.46
CA GLU A 312 13.46 -10.73 -0.84
C GLU A 312 13.34 -10.58 -2.36
N GLU A 313 14.28 -11.10 -3.15
CA GLU A 313 14.12 -11.13 -4.61
C GLU A 313 12.99 -12.07 -5.04
N ALA A 314 12.79 -13.20 -4.34
CA ALA A 314 11.64 -14.07 -4.55
C ALA A 314 10.33 -13.35 -4.23
N LYS A 315 10.28 -12.65 -3.09
CA LYS A 315 9.13 -11.80 -2.69
C LYS A 315 8.83 -10.75 -3.75
N ASN A 316 9.83 -10.03 -4.21
CA ASN A 316 9.68 -9.02 -5.25
C ASN A 316 9.18 -9.63 -6.56
N SER A 317 9.72 -10.77 -6.97
CA SER A 317 9.33 -11.43 -8.22
C SER A 317 7.88 -11.92 -8.18
N LEU A 318 7.45 -12.48 -7.04
CA LEU A 318 6.04 -12.83 -6.80
C LEU A 318 5.14 -11.61 -6.79
N ARG A 319 5.56 -10.51 -6.16
CA ARG A 319 4.82 -9.23 -6.22
C ARG A 319 4.63 -8.74 -7.66
N ARG A 320 5.50 -9.08 -8.62
CA ARG A 320 5.31 -8.64 -10.02
C ARG A 320 4.19 -9.40 -10.73
N ILE A 321 4.02 -10.69 -10.43
CA ILE A 321 3.04 -11.54 -11.11
C ILE A 321 1.67 -11.55 -10.43
N ILE A 322 1.60 -11.30 -9.12
CA ILE A 322 0.34 -11.28 -8.36
C ILE A 322 -0.31 -9.91 -8.53
N LEU A 323 -1.33 -9.80 -9.38
CA LEU A 323 -2.08 -8.54 -9.57
C LEU A 323 -3.14 -8.37 -8.48
N VAL A 324 -3.45 -7.10 -8.11
CA VAL A 324 -4.48 -6.78 -7.09
C VAL A 324 -5.83 -7.41 -7.43
N ARG A 325 -6.20 -7.44 -8.71
CA ARG A 325 -7.45 -8.05 -9.21
C ARG A 325 -7.51 -9.58 -9.09
N GLU A 326 -6.37 -10.22 -8.88
CA GLU A 326 -6.21 -11.69 -8.83
C GLU A 326 -5.89 -12.18 -7.41
N THR A 327 -5.77 -11.30 -6.41
CA THR A 327 -5.39 -11.68 -5.03
C THR A 327 -6.30 -12.78 -4.45
N GLY A 328 -7.60 -12.73 -4.74
CA GLY A 328 -8.55 -13.79 -4.35
C GLY A 328 -8.23 -15.16 -4.96
N SER A 329 -7.85 -15.23 -6.25
CA SER A 329 -7.51 -16.51 -6.89
C SER A 329 -6.17 -17.05 -6.39
N TRP A 330 -5.21 -16.17 -6.08
CA TRP A 330 -3.96 -16.55 -5.43
C TRP A 330 -4.16 -17.10 -4.02
N LEU A 331 -5.02 -16.48 -3.20
CA LEU A 331 -5.31 -16.99 -1.87
C LEU A 331 -6.08 -18.32 -1.91
N LYS A 332 -7.01 -18.47 -2.87
CA LYS A 332 -7.70 -19.73 -3.16
C LYS A 332 -6.71 -20.84 -3.55
N LEU A 333 -5.71 -20.55 -4.40
CA LEU A 333 -4.64 -21.49 -4.74
C LEU A 333 -3.91 -22.03 -3.50
N VAL A 334 -3.49 -21.13 -2.61
CA VAL A 334 -2.78 -21.53 -1.38
C VAL A 334 -3.68 -22.38 -0.49
N TYR A 335 -4.93 -21.98 -0.27
CA TYR A 335 -5.88 -22.76 0.53
C TYR A 335 -6.09 -24.16 -0.05
N HIS A 336 -6.35 -24.26 -1.35
CA HIS A 336 -6.59 -25.54 -2.02
C HIS A 336 -5.37 -26.48 -1.90
N LEU A 337 -4.15 -25.97 -2.02
CA LEU A 337 -2.93 -26.76 -1.87
C LEU A 337 -2.52 -27.00 -0.41
N ALA A 338 -3.02 -26.21 0.54
CA ALA A 338 -2.89 -26.50 1.96
C ALA A 338 -3.83 -27.63 2.41
N CYS A 339 -4.86 -27.94 1.63
CA CYS A 339 -5.82 -29.02 1.87
C CYS A 339 -5.43 -30.37 1.23
N LEU A 340 -4.13 -30.69 1.23
CA LEU A 340 -3.60 -31.95 0.71
C LEU A 340 -3.33 -32.97 1.82
N PHE A 341 -3.70 -34.21 1.52
CA PHE A 341 -3.62 -35.36 2.43
C PHE A 341 -3.00 -36.55 1.71
N ASP A 342 -2.43 -37.48 2.47
CA ASP A 342 -2.04 -38.79 1.94
C ASP A 342 -3.26 -39.72 1.75
N LYS A 343 -3.03 -40.92 1.20
CA LYS A 343 -4.06 -41.96 1.02
C LYS A 343 -4.77 -42.37 2.31
N ASP A 344 -4.09 -42.27 3.46
CA ASP A 344 -4.62 -42.63 4.78
C ASP A 344 -5.34 -41.44 5.44
N LYS A 345 -5.48 -40.33 4.70
CA LYS A 345 -6.10 -39.07 5.10
C LYS A 345 -5.35 -38.42 6.27
N ASN A 346 -4.03 -38.56 6.34
CA ASN A 346 -3.18 -37.72 7.19
C ASN A 346 -2.88 -36.41 6.46
N TRP A 347 -2.90 -35.31 7.18
CA TRP A 347 -2.66 -33.99 6.60
C TRP A 347 -1.18 -33.79 6.32
N ILE A 348 -0.85 -33.40 5.08
CA ILE A 348 0.52 -33.12 4.63
C ILE A 348 0.68 -31.62 4.29
N GLY A 349 -0.39 -30.98 3.81
CA GLY A 349 -0.38 -29.55 3.49
C GLY A 349 0.46 -29.20 2.26
N LEU A 350 1.04 -28.00 2.27
CA LEU A 350 1.76 -27.44 1.12
C LEU A 350 2.96 -28.29 0.70
N SER A 351 3.56 -29.05 1.62
CA SER A 351 4.68 -29.95 1.33
C SER A 351 4.36 -30.99 0.26
N ALA A 352 3.09 -31.39 0.12
CA ALA A 352 2.65 -32.34 -0.91
C ALA A 352 2.36 -31.69 -2.28
N ALA A 353 2.42 -30.36 -2.41
CA ALA A 353 1.98 -29.65 -3.62
C ALA A 353 2.77 -30.05 -4.87
N SER A 354 4.07 -30.34 -4.73
CA SER A 354 4.93 -30.82 -5.82
C SER A 354 4.54 -32.23 -6.31
N SER A 355 4.04 -33.07 -5.41
CA SER A 355 3.62 -34.46 -5.68
C SER A 355 2.18 -34.57 -6.22
N PHE A 356 1.36 -33.52 -6.08
CA PHE A 356 -0.05 -33.55 -6.46
C PHE A 356 -0.29 -33.33 -7.96
N LYS A 357 -0.18 -34.40 -8.76
CA LYS A 357 -0.31 -34.37 -10.23
C LYS A 357 -1.73 -34.13 -10.75
N ASN A 358 -2.76 -34.37 -9.94
CA ASN A 358 -4.15 -34.30 -10.37
C ASN A 358 -4.78 -32.90 -10.18
N PHE A 359 -4.01 -31.90 -9.71
CA PHE A 359 -4.54 -30.57 -9.42
C PHE A 359 -5.36 -29.97 -10.56
N SER A 360 -4.85 -30.01 -11.80
CA SER A 360 -5.52 -29.46 -12.98
C SER A 360 -6.70 -30.28 -13.51
N LYS A 361 -6.90 -31.50 -13.00
CA LYS A 361 -8.02 -32.37 -13.40
C LYS A 361 -9.28 -32.17 -12.56
N LEU A 362 -9.15 -31.49 -11.42
CA LEU A 362 -10.25 -31.27 -10.49
C LEU A 362 -11.03 -29.99 -10.87
N PRO A 363 -12.36 -30.07 -11.11
CA PRO A 363 -13.18 -28.92 -11.52
C PRO A 363 -13.08 -27.71 -10.59
N GLU A 364 -13.00 -27.96 -9.28
CA GLU A 364 -12.87 -26.93 -8.24
C GLU A 364 -11.57 -26.10 -8.32
N ASN A 365 -10.56 -26.63 -9.02
CA ASN A 365 -9.27 -25.97 -9.22
C ASN A 365 -9.15 -25.23 -10.55
N SER A 366 -10.14 -25.33 -11.44
CA SER A 366 -10.08 -24.82 -12.83
C SER A 366 -9.62 -23.36 -12.95
N GLU A 367 -10.15 -22.47 -12.10
CA GLU A 367 -9.84 -21.03 -12.09
C GLU A 367 -8.44 -20.68 -11.57
N ILE A 368 -7.79 -21.61 -10.86
CA ILE A 368 -6.51 -21.37 -10.15
C ILE A 368 -5.35 -22.20 -10.73
N VAL A 369 -5.61 -23.03 -11.75
CA VAL A 369 -4.59 -23.79 -12.47
C VAL A 369 -3.52 -22.88 -13.06
N GLN A 370 -3.93 -21.76 -13.67
CA GLN A 370 -3.00 -20.83 -14.30
C GLN A 370 -2.04 -20.20 -13.29
N ASN A 371 -2.52 -19.85 -12.09
CA ASN A 371 -1.70 -19.31 -11.01
C ASN A 371 -0.62 -20.32 -10.59
N LEU A 372 -0.96 -21.61 -10.51
CA LEU A 372 0.02 -22.66 -10.19
C LEU A 372 1.09 -22.80 -11.28
N TYR A 373 0.71 -22.70 -12.56
CA TYR A 373 1.68 -22.73 -13.66
C TYR A 373 2.63 -21.53 -13.62
N GLN A 374 2.09 -20.32 -13.46
CA GLN A 374 2.90 -19.10 -13.31
C GLN A 374 3.85 -19.18 -12.12
N LEU A 375 3.40 -19.77 -11.00
CA LEU A 375 4.23 -19.95 -9.81
C LEU A 375 5.40 -20.91 -10.05
N LYS A 376 5.14 -22.03 -10.74
CA LYS A 376 6.17 -23.03 -11.08
C LYS A 376 7.19 -22.48 -12.08
N GLU A 377 6.72 -21.81 -13.13
CA GLU A 377 7.59 -21.14 -14.10
C GLU A 377 8.48 -20.09 -13.42
N LEU A 378 7.91 -19.31 -12.50
CA LEU A 378 8.67 -18.33 -11.74
C LEU A 378 9.71 -19.01 -10.84
N LEU A 379 9.37 -20.10 -10.17
CA LEU A 379 10.30 -20.86 -9.32
C LEU A 379 11.50 -21.39 -10.12
N GLU A 380 11.25 -21.96 -11.30
CA GLU A 380 12.30 -22.44 -12.22
C GLU A 380 13.20 -21.29 -12.69
N THR A 381 12.58 -20.22 -13.21
CA THR A 381 13.28 -19.02 -13.67
C THR A 381 14.12 -18.39 -12.54
N PHE A 382 13.58 -18.36 -11.32
CA PHE A 382 14.26 -17.81 -10.16
C PHE A 382 15.51 -18.62 -9.80
N TYR A 383 15.42 -19.95 -9.84
CA TYR A 383 16.58 -20.82 -9.61
C TYR A 383 17.65 -20.61 -10.69
N GLU A 384 17.28 -20.54 -11.97
CA GLU A 384 18.23 -20.28 -13.06
C GLU A 384 18.99 -18.96 -12.87
N GLN A 385 18.27 -17.92 -12.44
CA GLN A 385 18.84 -16.57 -12.27
C GLN A 385 19.69 -16.41 -11.01
N THR A 386 19.28 -17.02 -9.91
CA THR A 386 19.88 -16.76 -8.58
C THR A 386 20.73 -17.91 -8.06
N GLN A 387 20.65 -19.09 -8.68
CA GLN A 387 21.22 -20.35 -8.21
C GLN A 387 20.78 -20.72 -6.77
N THR A 388 19.68 -20.12 -6.28
CA THR A 388 19.10 -20.40 -4.96
C THR A 388 17.86 -21.27 -5.13
N ARG A 389 17.80 -22.39 -4.39
CA ARG A 389 16.65 -23.29 -4.41
C ARG A 389 15.69 -22.99 -3.26
N TYR A 390 14.44 -22.76 -3.59
CA TYR A 390 13.32 -22.76 -2.66
C TYR A 390 12.33 -23.87 -3.04
N SER A 391 11.53 -24.34 -2.10
CA SER A 391 10.47 -25.30 -2.37
C SER A 391 9.27 -24.62 -3.03
N LEU A 392 8.45 -25.40 -3.73
CA LEU A 392 7.13 -24.95 -4.17
C LEU A 392 6.27 -24.56 -2.96
N ALA A 393 6.38 -25.31 -1.86
CA ALA A 393 5.72 -24.99 -0.60
C ALA A 393 6.11 -23.59 -0.06
N ASP A 394 7.38 -23.21 -0.11
CA ASP A 394 7.85 -21.86 0.26
C ASP A 394 7.23 -20.78 -0.65
N PHE A 395 7.24 -21.00 -1.96
CA PHE A 395 6.68 -20.04 -2.92
C PHE A 395 5.16 -19.90 -2.81
N LEU A 396 4.43 -20.98 -2.56
CA LEU A 396 2.98 -20.95 -2.31
C LEU A 396 2.66 -20.12 -1.07
N ALA A 397 3.34 -20.42 0.03
CA ALA A 397 3.09 -19.73 1.28
C ALA A 397 3.45 -18.23 1.18
N LEU A 398 4.54 -17.88 0.49
CA LEU A 398 4.90 -16.49 0.20
C LEU A 398 3.90 -15.79 -0.74
N ALA A 399 3.41 -16.47 -1.79
CA ALA A 399 2.43 -15.94 -2.72
C ALA A 399 1.13 -15.51 -2.03
N GLY A 400 0.61 -16.33 -1.10
CA GLY A 400 -0.59 -15.95 -0.35
C GLY A 400 -0.37 -14.76 0.58
N THR A 401 0.80 -14.65 1.24
CA THR A 401 1.11 -13.44 2.04
C THR A 401 1.12 -12.18 1.19
N ILE A 402 1.68 -12.25 -0.02
CA ILE A 402 1.69 -11.13 -0.96
C ILE A 402 0.28 -10.78 -1.44
N ALA A 403 -0.56 -11.80 -1.69
CA ALA A 403 -1.95 -11.57 -2.08
C ALA A 403 -2.74 -10.84 -0.99
N ILE A 404 -2.55 -11.23 0.29
CA ILE A 404 -3.16 -10.57 1.45
C ILE A 404 -2.65 -9.13 1.58
N GLU A 405 -1.32 -8.91 1.52
CA GLU A 405 -0.74 -7.56 1.61
C GLU A 405 -1.20 -6.64 0.48
N LYS A 406 -1.24 -7.14 -0.76
CA LYS A 406 -1.68 -6.36 -1.93
C LYS A 406 -3.15 -5.99 -1.93
N SER A 407 -3.96 -6.73 -1.18
CA SER A 407 -5.37 -6.43 -0.98
C SER A 407 -5.62 -5.59 0.27
N GLY A 408 -4.59 -5.08 0.94
CA GLY A 408 -4.75 -4.21 2.13
C GLY A 408 -4.92 -4.97 3.45
N GLY A 409 -4.73 -6.29 3.45
CA GLY A 409 -4.76 -7.13 4.65
C GLY A 409 -3.49 -7.02 5.50
N PRO A 410 -3.38 -7.83 6.58
CA PRO A 410 -2.25 -7.78 7.50
C PRO A 410 -0.93 -8.20 6.83
N ARG A 411 0.18 -7.63 7.31
CA ARG A 411 1.53 -8.05 6.91
C ARG A 411 1.93 -9.32 7.64
N ILE A 412 2.01 -10.42 6.91
CA ILE A 412 2.39 -11.73 7.44
C ILE A 412 3.86 -12.00 7.10
N HIS A 413 4.71 -12.04 8.14
CA HIS A 413 6.13 -12.32 7.97
C HIS A 413 6.37 -13.82 7.87
N ILE A 414 6.76 -14.28 6.69
CA ILE A 414 7.07 -15.69 6.44
C ILE A 414 8.54 -15.89 6.10
N LYS A 415 9.15 -16.91 6.72
CA LYS A 415 10.53 -17.33 6.45
C LYS A 415 10.52 -18.58 5.55
N PRO A 416 11.53 -18.75 4.68
CA PRO A 416 11.69 -19.97 3.90
C PRO A 416 12.10 -21.13 4.82
N GLY A 417 11.89 -22.37 4.36
CA GLY A 417 12.26 -23.57 5.10
C GLY A 417 11.29 -24.73 4.94
N ARG A 418 10.18 -24.54 4.22
CA ARG A 418 9.26 -25.63 3.87
C ARG A 418 9.93 -26.58 2.90
N LYS A 419 9.52 -27.84 2.93
CA LYS A 419 10.10 -28.88 2.07
C LYS A 419 9.04 -29.42 1.15
N ASP A 420 9.42 -29.67 -0.10
CA ASP A 420 8.60 -30.46 -1.01
C ASP A 420 8.83 -31.95 -0.71
N GLU A 421 7.76 -32.64 -0.31
CA GLU A 421 7.79 -34.06 0.03
C GLU A 421 7.32 -34.93 -1.15
N LEU A 422 8.03 -36.04 -1.37
CA LEU A 422 7.68 -37.05 -2.37
C LEU A 422 6.67 -38.02 -1.76
N ILE A 423 5.40 -37.81 -2.05
CA ILE A 423 4.28 -38.63 -1.57
C ILE A 423 3.71 -39.43 -2.74
N SER A 424 3.56 -40.75 -2.56
CA SER A 424 3.13 -41.67 -3.62
C SER A 424 1.70 -41.40 -4.10
N GLU A 425 0.79 -41.16 -3.16
CA GLU A 425 -0.63 -40.89 -3.41
C GLU A 425 -1.08 -39.71 -2.58
N VAL A 426 -1.45 -38.62 -3.26
CA VAL A 426 -1.94 -37.38 -2.66
C VAL A 426 -3.38 -37.16 -3.08
N VAL A 427 -4.24 -36.85 -2.12
CA VAL A 427 -5.64 -36.49 -2.33
C VAL A 427 -5.91 -35.08 -1.80
N GLN A 428 -6.84 -34.38 -2.43
CA GLN A 428 -7.31 -33.07 -1.98
C GLN A 428 -8.65 -33.25 -1.25
N ILE A 429 -8.75 -32.71 -0.04
CA ILE A 429 -9.98 -32.75 0.76
C ILE A 429 -10.25 -31.33 1.24
N LEU A 430 -11.27 -30.66 0.71
CA LEU A 430 -11.59 -29.27 1.00
C LEU A 430 -12.67 -29.17 2.10
N PRO A 431 -12.36 -28.74 3.33
CA PRO A 431 -13.38 -28.46 4.35
C PRO A 431 -14.45 -27.48 3.84
N LEU A 432 -14.06 -26.41 3.16
CA LEU A 432 -15.00 -25.45 2.57
C LEU A 432 -15.78 -25.97 1.35
N GLY A 433 -15.55 -27.22 0.93
CA GLY A 433 -16.40 -27.93 -0.04
C GLY A 433 -17.47 -28.83 0.60
N MET A 434 -17.40 -29.05 1.93
CA MET A 434 -18.37 -29.86 2.67
C MET A 434 -19.63 -29.06 2.99
N GLN A 435 -20.74 -29.73 3.32
CA GLN A 435 -22.06 -29.08 3.47
C GLN A 435 -22.35 -28.58 4.88
N THR A 436 -21.76 -29.20 5.91
CA THR A 436 -22.06 -28.90 7.32
C THR A 436 -20.81 -28.78 8.16
N GLN A 437 -20.86 -28.01 9.25
CA GLN A 437 -19.75 -27.91 10.20
C GLN A 437 -19.40 -29.26 10.86
N LYS A 438 -20.38 -30.15 11.01
CA LYS A 438 -20.17 -31.49 11.56
C LYS A 438 -19.22 -32.32 10.68
N ASP A 439 -19.28 -32.12 9.36
CA ASP A 439 -18.40 -32.79 8.41
C ASP A 439 -17.03 -32.09 8.30
N GLN A 440 -17.03 -30.76 8.43
CA GLN A 440 -15.83 -29.92 8.33
C GLN A 440 -14.87 -30.11 9.49
N LEU A 441 -15.38 -30.11 10.72
CA LEU A 441 -14.57 -30.04 11.92
C LEU A 441 -13.60 -31.24 12.07
N PRO A 442 -14.00 -32.51 11.80
CA PRO A 442 -13.07 -33.63 11.80
C PRO A 442 -11.91 -33.48 10.79
N CYS A 443 -12.17 -32.86 9.64
CA CYS A 443 -11.13 -32.61 8.64
C CYS A 443 -10.19 -31.49 9.09
N LEU A 444 -10.73 -30.38 9.63
CA LEU A 444 -9.95 -29.28 10.18
C LEU A 444 -9.08 -29.71 11.36
N GLN A 445 -9.58 -30.58 12.24
CA GLN A 445 -8.81 -31.11 13.36
C GLN A 445 -7.56 -31.87 12.90
N LYS A 446 -7.63 -32.61 11.78
CA LYS A 446 -6.45 -33.24 11.16
C LYS A 446 -5.44 -32.20 10.65
N MET A 447 -5.93 -31.05 10.23
CA MET A 447 -5.12 -29.89 9.85
C MET A 447 -4.63 -29.06 11.06
N LYS A 448 -4.95 -29.49 12.29
CA LYS A 448 -4.69 -28.77 13.55
C LYS A 448 -5.40 -27.40 13.61
N LEU A 449 -6.58 -27.33 12.99
CA LEU A 449 -7.45 -26.16 12.93
C LEU A 449 -8.75 -26.40 13.70
N GLY A 450 -9.28 -25.34 14.31
CA GLY A 450 -10.54 -25.33 15.05
C GLY A 450 -11.66 -24.56 14.34
N ILE A 451 -12.76 -24.36 15.06
CA ILE A 451 -13.92 -23.61 14.55
C ILE A 451 -13.60 -22.13 14.32
N GLN A 452 -12.73 -21.53 15.14
CA GLN A 452 -12.24 -20.17 14.94
C GLN A 452 -11.49 -20.05 13.60
N ASP A 453 -10.59 -20.99 13.32
CA ASP A 453 -9.84 -21.03 12.06
C ASP A 453 -10.78 -21.20 10.85
N LEU A 454 -11.87 -21.99 10.97
CA LEU A 454 -12.90 -22.10 9.93
C LEU A 454 -13.56 -20.74 9.63
N VAL A 455 -13.94 -19.99 10.66
CA VAL A 455 -14.54 -18.65 10.51
C VAL A 455 -13.55 -17.70 9.84
N LEU A 456 -12.28 -17.71 10.25
CA LEU A 456 -11.21 -16.88 9.70
C LEU A 456 -10.91 -17.19 8.23
N ILE A 457 -10.81 -18.48 7.87
CA ILE A 457 -10.59 -18.89 6.47
C ILE A 457 -11.81 -18.52 5.62
N SER A 458 -13.04 -18.66 6.15
CA SER A 458 -14.25 -18.22 5.44
C SER A 458 -14.25 -16.71 5.21
N GLY A 459 -13.70 -15.93 6.15
CA GLY A 459 -13.46 -14.49 6.04
C GLY A 459 -12.66 -14.05 4.81
N THR A 460 -11.85 -14.94 4.23
CA THR A 460 -11.09 -14.63 2.99
C THR A 460 -11.99 -14.35 1.79
N ARG A 461 -13.26 -14.78 1.83
CA ARG A 461 -14.28 -14.45 0.82
C ARG A 461 -14.69 -12.98 0.82
N THR A 462 -14.10 -12.16 1.68
CA THR A 462 -14.15 -10.71 1.56
C THR A 462 -13.52 -10.22 0.25
N ILE A 463 -12.56 -10.98 -0.31
CA ILE A 463 -11.95 -10.73 -1.62
C ILE A 463 -12.31 -11.81 -2.64
N GLY A 464 -12.33 -11.41 -3.92
CA GLY A 464 -12.56 -12.30 -5.05
C GLY A 464 -14.03 -12.42 -5.47
N TRP A 465 -14.28 -13.43 -6.30
CA TRP A 465 -15.53 -13.61 -7.04
C TRP A 465 -15.94 -15.07 -6.99
N LEU A 466 -17.25 -15.33 -6.98
CA LEU A 466 -17.83 -16.65 -7.11
C LEU A 466 -18.90 -16.60 -8.21
N GLY A 467 -18.72 -17.35 -9.29
CA GLY A 467 -19.67 -17.33 -10.41
C GLY A 467 -19.81 -15.97 -11.11
N GLY A 468 -18.79 -15.12 -11.03
CA GLY A 468 -18.80 -13.77 -11.59
C GLY A 468 -19.36 -12.69 -10.68
N GLU A 469 -19.85 -13.05 -9.48
CA GLU A 469 -20.39 -12.10 -8.49
C GLU A 469 -19.48 -12.00 -7.27
N SER A 470 -19.39 -10.80 -6.69
CA SER A 470 -18.60 -10.55 -5.47
C SER A 470 -19.53 -10.47 -4.26
N LEU A 471 -19.08 -11.04 -3.14
CA LEU A 471 -19.87 -11.04 -1.91
C LEU A 471 -19.85 -9.67 -1.21
N THR A 472 -18.77 -8.91 -1.37
CA THR A 472 -18.56 -7.59 -0.76
C THR A 472 -18.56 -6.50 -1.81
N ALA A 473 -18.83 -5.26 -1.39
CA ALA A 473 -18.85 -4.10 -2.29
C ALA A 473 -17.48 -3.78 -2.91
N ASN A 474 -16.39 -4.18 -2.24
CA ASN A 474 -15.03 -3.99 -2.72
C ASN A 474 -14.25 -5.32 -2.70
N PRO A 475 -14.37 -6.17 -3.74
CA PRO A 475 -13.79 -7.51 -3.77
C PRO A 475 -12.27 -7.55 -3.93
N TYR A 476 -11.61 -6.39 -3.91
CA TYR A 476 -10.16 -6.25 -3.97
C TYR A 476 -9.55 -5.89 -2.62
N ASN A 477 -10.38 -5.61 -1.60
CA ASN A 477 -9.94 -5.19 -0.28
C ASN A 477 -10.12 -6.32 0.75
N PHE A 478 -9.03 -6.71 1.39
CA PHE A 478 -9.04 -7.68 2.48
C PHE A 478 -9.38 -6.96 3.78
N ASP A 479 -10.66 -6.97 4.13
CA ASP A 479 -11.21 -6.34 5.33
C ASP A 479 -12.27 -7.25 5.99
N ASN A 480 -12.92 -6.76 7.05
CA ASN A 480 -13.94 -7.53 7.76
C ASN A 480 -15.36 -7.44 7.14
N SER A 481 -15.50 -6.90 5.92
CA SER A 481 -16.80 -6.73 5.23
C SER A 481 -17.56 -8.04 5.06
N TYR A 482 -16.86 -9.16 4.87
CA TYR A 482 -17.46 -10.49 4.83
C TYR A 482 -18.41 -10.73 6.03
N PHE A 483 -17.95 -10.43 7.25
CA PHE A 483 -18.71 -10.69 8.46
C PHE A 483 -19.92 -9.74 8.57
N HIS A 484 -19.76 -8.48 8.14
CA HIS A 484 -20.89 -7.55 8.05
C HIS A 484 -21.97 -8.01 7.07
N VAL A 485 -21.56 -8.48 5.88
CA VAL A 485 -22.48 -9.04 4.88
C VAL A 485 -23.19 -10.25 5.44
N LEU A 486 -22.46 -11.15 6.12
CA LEU A 486 -23.01 -12.36 6.71
C LEU A 486 -24.10 -12.03 7.76
N LEU A 487 -23.81 -11.08 8.66
CA LEU A 487 -24.76 -10.65 9.69
C LEU A 487 -25.96 -9.88 9.13
N LYS A 488 -25.76 -9.06 8.09
CA LYS A 488 -26.83 -8.26 7.46
C LYS A 488 -27.75 -9.08 6.58
N ALA A 489 -27.19 -10.01 5.81
CA ALA A 489 -27.95 -10.83 4.86
C ALA A 489 -28.73 -11.96 5.56
N GLY A 490 -28.25 -12.43 6.73
CA GLY A 490 -28.84 -13.56 7.44
C GLY A 490 -28.78 -14.86 6.62
N LEU A 491 -29.60 -15.84 6.98
CA LEU A 491 -29.59 -17.16 6.32
C LEU A 491 -30.08 -17.14 4.85
N GLU A 492 -30.74 -16.06 4.42
CA GLU A 492 -31.38 -15.96 3.09
C GLU A 492 -30.59 -15.09 2.11
N GLY A 493 -29.34 -14.72 2.43
CA GLY A 493 -28.49 -13.94 1.53
C GLY A 493 -28.28 -14.63 0.17
N PRO A 494 -28.52 -13.93 -0.97
CA PRO A 494 -28.50 -14.55 -2.30
C PRO A 494 -27.11 -15.02 -2.74
N LEU A 495 -26.05 -14.36 -2.27
CA LEU A 495 -24.66 -14.68 -2.59
C LEU A 495 -23.98 -15.59 -1.55
N LEU A 496 -24.71 -15.97 -0.50
CA LEU A 496 -24.20 -16.88 0.52
C LEU A 496 -24.24 -18.32 0.01
N ILE A 497 -23.16 -19.06 0.22
CA ILE A 497 -23.12 -20.50 -0.01
C ILE A 497 -23.54 -21.25 1.26
N SER A 498 -23.73 -22.57 1.17
CA SER A 498 -24.10 -23.38 2.34
C SER A 498 -23.19 -23.13 3.55
N ASN A 499 -21.88 -23.06 3.30
CA ASN A 499 -20.88 -22.86 4.36
C ASN A 499 -20.98 -21.53 5.08
N ASP A 500 -21.28 -20.42 4.40
CA ASP A 500 -21.47 -19.15 5.10
C ASP A 500 -22.67 -19.24 6.05
N ARG A 501 -23.77 -19.85 5.57
CA ARG A 501 -25.00 -20.01 6.36
C ARG A 501 -24.77 -20.87 7.59
N GLU A 502 -23.94 -21.92 7.47
CA GLU A 502 -23.61 -22.79 8.59
C GLU A 502 -22.88 -22.03 9.71
N LEU A 503 -22.04 -21.03 9.40
CA LEU A 503 -21.37 -20.20 10.42
C LEU A 503 -22.36 -19.47 11.33
N LEU A 504 -23.56 -19.16 10.83
CA LEU A 504 -24.61 -18.48 11.59
C LEU A 504 -25.48 -19.43 12.42
N LYS A 505 -25.44 -20.74 12.16
CA LYS A 505 -26.29 -21.74 12.84
C LYS A 505 -25.66 -22.28 14.12
N ASN A 506 -24.33 -22.28 14.22
CA ASN A 506 -23.61 -22.73 15.40
C ASN A 506 -23.25 -21.51 16.28
N ASP A 507 -23.56 -21.59 17.58
CA ASP A 507 -23.38 -20.48 18.52
C ASP A 507 -21.91 -20.08 18.69
N GLU A 508 -20.99 -21.04 18.67
CA GLU A 508 -19.55 -20.78 18.81
C GLU A 508 -18.99 -20.08 17.55
N SER A 509 -19.30 -20.57 16.34
CA SER A 509 -18.88 -19.89 15.12
C SER A 509 -19.53 -18.51 14.99
N ARG A 510 -20.79 -18.37 15.41
CA ARG A 510 -21.52 -17.10 15.37
C ARG A 510 -20.91 -16.06 16.32
N ALA A 511 -20.40 -16.47 17.49
CA ALA A 511 -19.68 -15.59 18.39
C ALA A 511 -18.42 -15.01 17.73
N TYR A 512 -17.61 -15.84 17.07
CA TYR A 512 -16.45 -15.34 16.31
C TYR A 512 -16.84 -14.42 15.15
N VAL A 513 -17.92 -14.73 14.42
CA VAL A 513 -18.43 -13.84 13.35
C VAL A 513 -18.77 -12.44 13.90
N LEU A 514 -19.39 -12.37 15.08
CA LEU A 514 -19.69 -11.10 15.73
C LEU A 514 -18.42 -10.35 16.15
N ASP A 515 -17.47 -11.04 16.78
CA ASP A 515 -16.21 -10.44 17.21
C ASP A 515 -15.45 -9.82 16.02
N TYR A 516 -15.35 -10.54 14.91
CA TYR A 516 -14.64 -10.06 13.72
C TYR A 516 -15.39 -8.99 12.94
N ALA A 517 -16.72 -8.97 13.00
CA ALA A 517 -17.50 -7.84 12.49
C ALA A 517 -17.29 -6.57 13.33
N LEU A 518 -17.06 -6.68 14.63
CA LEU A 518 -16.86 -5.53 15.52
C LEU A 518 -15.42 -5.00 15.49
N ASP A 519 -14.43 -5.89 15.32
CA ASP A 519 -13.01 -5.53 15.39
C ASP A 519 -12.20 -6.14 14.24
N GLN A 520 -11.91 -5.31 13.23
CA GLN A 520 -11.06 -5.68 12.11
C GLN A 520 -9.61 -5.97 12.53
N SER A 521 -9.09 -5.29 13.56
CA SER A 521 -7.71 -5.51 14.03
C SER A 521 -7.58 -6.91 14.63
N LYS A 522 -8.58 -7.32 15.42
CA LYS A 522 -8.69 -8.69 15.96
C LYS A 522 -8.80 -9.72 14.83
N PHE A 523 -9.63 -9.47 13.81
CA PHE A 523 -9.70 -10.33 12.63
C PHE A 523 -8.33 -10.51 11.97
N PHE A 524 -7.59 -9.42 11.77
CA PHE A 524 -6.26 -9.45 11.14
C PHE A 524 -5.22 -10.19 11.96
N GLU A 525 -5.20 -9.99 13.28
CA GLU A 525 -4.29 -10.69 14.20
C GLU A 525 -4.54 -12.19 14.21
N ASP A 526 -5.80 -12.59 14.43
CA ASP A 526 -6.18 -14.00 14.49
C ASP A 526 -5.99 -14.69 13.12
N PHE A 527 -6.36 -14.01 12.02
CA PHE A 527 -6.15 -14.52 10.67
C PHE A 527 -4.66 -14.75 10.36
N THR A 528 -3.77 -13.87 10.83
CA THR A 528 -2.33 -14.05 10.68
C THR A 528 -1.86 -15.36 11.32
N SER A 529 -2.35 -15.68 12.52
CA SER A 529 -2.06 -16.95 13.19
C SER A 529 -2.57 -18.15 12.39
N THR A 530 -3.83 -18.10 11.95
CA THR A 530 -4.45 -19.17 11.14
C THR A 530 -3.71 -19.39 9.82
N TYR A 531 -3.32 -18.32 9.11
CA TYR A 531 -2.57 -18.43 7.87
C TYR A 531 -1.21 -19.10 8.09
N LEU A 532 -0.50 -18.76 9.16
CA LEU A 532 0.76 -19.41 9.51
C LEU A 532 0.57 -20.90 9.80
N LYS A 533 -0.47 -21.30 10.55
CA LYS A 533 -0.80 -22.71 10.79
C LYS A 533 -1.10 -23.48 9.50
N LEU A 534 -1.92 -22.88 8.64
CA LEU A 534 -2.37 -23.48 7.37
C LEU A 534 -1.22 -23.71 6.40
N THR A 535 -0.19 -22.86 6.47
CA THR A 535 0.95 -22.87 5.57
C THR A 535 2.22 -23.39 6.23
N ILE A 536 2.15 -24.23 7.27
CA ILE A 536 3.34 -24.82 7.91
C ILE A 536 4.11 -25.75 6.99
#